data_AF-A0A2E3LW51-F1
#
_entry.id   AF-A0A2E3LW51-F1
#
_cell.length_a   1.000
_cell.length_b   1.000
_cell.length_c   1.000
_cell.angle_alpha   90.00
_cell.angle_beta   90.00
_cell.angle_gamma   90.00
#
_symmetry.space_group_name_H-M   'P 1'
#
loop_
_entity.id
_entity.type
_entity.pdbx_description
1 polymer ?
#
loop_
_entity_poly.entity_id
_entity_poly.type
_entity_poly.pdbx_seq_one_letter_code
_entity_poly.pdbx_strand_id
1 'polypeptide(L)'
;MERKEFFGAALKYFTGKALEVVEENPLLEQLEALADKKSDERRQRPPGAPESDHKFQEMCTGCDGCMVACPVNILMVEDMDTRHPLLYPDKNPCIQCSAFPCITACPTGALSFNHGTELREI
;
A
#
# COMPACT_ATOMS: atom_id res chain seq x y z
N MET A 1 -0.58 -22.47 10.85
CA MET A 1 0.84 -22.34 11.23
C MET A 1 1.29 -20.97 10.75
N GLU A 2 1.38 -20.01 11.67
CA GLU A 2 1.58 -18.58 11.35
C GLU A 2 3.02 -18.29 10.94
N ARG A 3 3.22 -17.46 9.89
CA ARG A 3 4.54 -17.02 9.38
C ARG A 3 5.45 -16.39 10.44
N LYS A 4 4.90 -15.93 11.55
CA LYS A 4 5.62 -15.25 12.65
C LYS A 4 6.50 -16.21 13.45
N GLU A 5 6.10 -17.47 13.60
CA GLU A 5 6.85 -18.42 14.43
C GLU A 5 8.13 -18.90 13.75
N PHE A 6 8.17 -18.89 12.41
CA PHE A 6 9.30 -19.39 11.65
C PHE A 6 10.50 -18.43 11.65
N PHE A 7 10.26 -17.12 11.51
CA PHE A 7 11.34 -16.12 11.54
C PHE A 7 11.88 -15.87 12.96
N GLY A 8 11.03 -15.98 13.99
CA GLY A 8 11.44 -15.83 15.38
C GLY A 8 12.27 -17.00 15.92
N ALA A 9 11.98 -18.23 15.46
CA ALA A 9 12.72 -19.42 15.89
C ALA A 9 14.14 -19.49 15.25
N ALA A 10 14.29 -19.03 14.02
CA ALA A 10 15.58 -19.02 13.32
C ALA A 10 16.57 -18.00 13.92
N LEU A 11 16.07 -16.82 14.33
CA LEU A 11 16.89 -15.80 14.97
C LEU A 11 17.43 -16.27 16.33
N LYS A 12 16.62 -17.00 17.11
CA LYS A 12 17.02 -17.57 18.42
C LYS A 12 18.07 -18.69 18.31
N TYR A 13 18.07 -19.46 17.22
CA TYR A 13 19.04 -20.56 17.06
C TYR A 13 20.43 -20.07 16.64
N PHE A 14 20.52 -18.99 15.88
CA PHE A 14 21.80 -18.41 15.45
C PHE A 14 22.44 -17.47 16.47
N THR A 15 21.69 -16.96 17.45
CA THR A 15 22.24 -16.08 18.52
C THR A 15 22.76 -16.85 19.75
N GLY A 16 22.58 -18.17 19.82
CA GLY A 16 22.91 -19.00 20.98
C GLY A 16 24.40 -19.14 21.35
N LYS A 17 25.32 -18.44 20.68
CA LYS A 17 26.75 -18.46 21.05
C LYS A 17 27.50 -17.12 20.97
N ALA A 18 26.84 -16.01 20.69
CA ALA A 18 27.50 -14.70 20.57
C ALA A 18 26.79 -13.54 21.27
N LEU A 19 25.69 -13.81 22.00
CA LEU A 19 24.77 -12.76 22.44
C LEU A 19 24.56 -12.70 23.96
N GLU A 20 25.58 -12.98 24.79
CA GLU A 20 25.51 -12.67 26.23
C GLU A 20 25.79 -11.19 26.54
N VAL A 21 26.01 -10.34 25.51
CA VAL A 21 26.39 -8.92 25.69
C VAL A 21 25.26 -7.94 25.32
N VAL A 22 24.03 -8.41 25.03
CA VAL A 22 23.02 -7.55 24.37
C VAL A 22 21.79 -7.27 25.23
N GLU A 23 21.58 -7.93 26.37
CA GLU A 23 20.36 -7.70 27.19
C GLU A 23 20.28 -6.30 27.83
N GLU A 24 21.37 -5.55 27.92
CA GLU A 24 21.37 -4.17 28.44
C GLU A 24 21.70 -3.13 27.35
N ASN A 25 21.62 -3.48 26.07
CA ASN A 25 21.99 -2.55 25.00
C ASN A 25 20.80 -1.62 24.67
N PRO A 26 20.91 -0.29 24.89
CA PRO A 26 19.85 0.68 24.56
C PRO A 26 19.44 0.67 23.09
N LEU A 27 20.26 0.07 22.22
CA LEU A 27 19.94 -0.12 20.80
C LEU A 27 18.75 -1.07 20.59
N LEU A 28 18.46 -2.01 21.49
CA LEU A 28 17.28 -2.89 21.37
C LEU A 28 15.97 -2.10 21.47
N GLU A 29 15.85 -1.23 22.48
CA GLU A 29 14.68 -0.35 22.65
C GLU A 29 14.51 0.58 21.45
N GLN A 30 15.63 1.08 20.90
CA GLN A 30 15.62 1.93 19.72
C GLN A 30 15.21 1.16 18.45
N LEU A 31 15.65 -0.08 18.30
CA LEU A 31 15.27 -0.94 17.16
C LEU A 31 13.80 -1.36 17.25
N GLU A 32 13.29 -1.66 18.44
CA GLU A 32 11.88 -1.95 18.68
C GLU A 32 11.00 -0.72 18.38
N ALA A 33 11.39 0.46 18.85
CA ALA A 33 10.69 1.71 18.53
C ALA A 33 10.71 2.05 17.03
N LEU A 34 11.76 1.68 16.31
CA LEU A 34 11.83 1.81 14.84
C LEU A 34 10.97 0.76 14.13
N ALA A 35 10.86 -0.45 14.67
CA ALA A 35 10.01 -1.51 14.13
C ALA A 35 8.52 -1.24 14.36
N ASP A 36 8.16 -0.64 15.50
CA ASP A 36 6.78 -0.29 15.86
C ASP A 36 6.29 1.03 15.26
N LYS A 37 7.19 1.83 14.68
CA LYS A 37 6.82 3.04 13.93
C LYS A 37 6.19 2.64 12.60
N LYS A 38 4.95 2.16 12.66
CA LYS A 38 4.06 2.00 11.52
C LYS A 38 4.00 3.35 10.84
N SER A 39 4.63 3.46 9.68
CA SER A 39 4.58 4.70 8.89
C SER A 39 3.11 5.05 8.72
N ASP A 40 2.77 6.29 9.07
CA ASP A 40 1.50 6.89 8.68
C ASP A 40 1.55 7.05 7.16
N GLU A 41 1.31 5.94 6.45
CA GLU A 41 1.49 5.86 5.02
C GLU A 41 0.34 6.63 4.38
N ARG A 42 0.68 7.74 3.69
CA ARG A 42 -0.32 8.51 2.99
C ARG A 42 -0.94 7.64 1.90
N ARG A 43 -2.25 7.43 2.00
CA ARG A 43 -3.03 6.65 1.04
C ARG A 43 -3.78 7.59 0.12
N GLN A 44 -3.73 7.30 -1.17
CA GLN A 44 -4.42 8.08 -2.19
C GLN A 44 -5.21 7.18 -3.13
N ARG A 45 -6.29 7.71 -3.69
CA ARG A 45 -6.99 7.06 -4.81
C ARG A 45 -6.27 7.31 -6.14
N PRO A 46 -6.42 6.40 -7.12
CA PRO A 46 -5.92 6.62 -8.47
C PRO A 46 -6.50 7.90 -9.09
N PRO A 47 -5.80 8.48 -10.10
CA PRO A 47 -6.36 9.57 -10.90
C PRO A 47 -7.77 9.25 -11.42
N GLY A 48 -8.66 10.24 -11.38
CA GLY A 48 -10.05 10.10 -11.84
C GLY A 48 -11.01 9.54 -10.80
N ALA A 49 -10.58 9.29 -9.56
CA ALA A 49 -11.51 8.96 -8.49
C ALA A 49 -12.36 10.18 -8.06
N PRO A 50 -13.65 9.98 -7.72
CA PRO A 50 -14.49 11.05 -7.19
C PRO A 50 -13.94 11.58 -5.85
N GLU A 51 -14.31 12.81 -5.51
CA GLU A 51 -13.89 13.46 -4.26
C GLU A 51 -14.35 12.71 -3.00
N SER A 52 -15.51 12.08 -3.04
CA SER A 52 -16.01 11.24 -1.94
C SER A 52 -15.47 9.82 -2.09
N ASP A 53 -14.69 9.37 -1.10
CA ASP A 53 -14.18 7.99 -1.07
C ASP A 53 -15.32 6.97 -1.05
N HIS A 54 -16.39 7.23 -0.28
CA HIS A 54 -17.56 6.37 -0.25
C HIS A 54 -18.17 6.18 -1.65
N LYS A 55 -18.29 7.27 -2.42
CA LYS A 55 -18.80 7.18 -3.80
C LYS A 55 -17.88 6.35 -4.70
N PHE A 56 -16.56 6.45 -4.53
CA PHE A 56 -15.63 5.58 -5.23
C PHE A 56 -15.86 4.11 -4.88
N GLN A 57 -16.02 3.80 -3.58
CA GLN A 57 -16.24 2.45 -3.08
C GLN A 57 -17.54 1.83 -3.63
N GLU A 58 -18.61 2.63 -3.79
CA GLU A 58 -19.88 2.19 -4.40
C GLU A 58 -19.77 1.89 -5.91
N MET A 59 -18.93 2.65 -6.62
CA MET A 59 -18.79 2.54 -8.09
C MET A 59 -17.74 1.50 -8.51
N CYS A 60 -16.72 1.27 -7.69
CA CYS A 60 -15.63 0.37 -7.99
C CYS A 60 -16.06 -1.09 -7.76
N THR A 61 -15.91 -1.93 -8.79
CA THR A 61 -16.29 -3.35 -8.75
C THR A 61 -15.14 -4.28 -8.37
N GLY A 62 -13.93 -3.75 -8.13
CA GLY A 62 -12.77 -4.60 -7.82
C GLY A 62 -12.23 -5.39 -9.03
N CYS A 63 -12.54 -4.97 -10.27
CA CYS A 63 -12.18 -5.70 -11.49
C CYS A 63 -10.70 -5.61 -11.91
N ASP A 64 -9.87 -4.86 -11.17
CA ASP A 64 -8.43 -4.68 -11.40
C ASP A 64 -8.00 -4.11 -12.76
N GLY A 65 -8.92 -3.66 -13.63
CA GLY A 65 -8.57 -3.13 -14.95
C GLY A 65 -7.57 -1.97 -14.88
N CYS A 66 -7.71 -1.08 -13.90
CA CYS A 66 -6.76 0.01 -13.66
C CYS A 66 -5.37 -0.46 -13.20
N MET A 67 -5.29 -1.59 -12.48
CA MET A 67 -4.02 -2.17 -12.03
C MET A 67 -3.24 -2.71 -13.23
N VAL A 68 -3.91 -3.48 -14.09
CA VAL A 68 -3.31 -4.01 -15.33
C VAL A 68 -2.88 -2.89 -16.28
N ALA A 69 -3.65 -1.81 -16.34
CA ALA A 69 -3.36 -0.68 -17.21
C ALA A 69 -2.25 0.25 -16.68
N CYS A 70 -1.84 0.13 -15.42
CA CYS A 70 -0.83 1.00 -14.83
C CYS A 70 0.58 0.60 -15.31
N PRO A 71 1.28 1.41 -16.12
CA PRO A 71 2.57 1.01 -16.71
C PRO A 71 3.70 0.88 -15.69
N VAL A 72 3.56 1.51 -14.52
CA VAL A 72 4.54 1.49 -13.42
C VAL A 72 4.11 0.60 -12.25
N ASN A 73 2.97 -0.11 -12.36
CA ASN A 73 2.50 -1.10 -11.39
C ASN A 73 2.52 -0.62 -9.92
N ILE A 74 2.01 0.59 -9.67
CA ILE A 74 2.04 1.21 -8.33
C ILE A 74 0.74 1.07 -7.54
N LEU A 75 -0.31 0.51 -8.14
CA LEU A 75 -1.59 0.30 -7.49
C LEU A 75 -1.54 -0.95 -6.61
N MET A 76 -2.07 -0.83 -5.41
CA MET A 76 -2.11 -1.88 -4.39
C MET A 76 -3.53 -2.03 -3.86
N VAL A 77 -3.83 -3.19 -3.28
CA VAL A 77 -5.11 -3.50 -2.64
C VAL A 77 -4.83 -3.94 -1.20
N GLU A 78 -5.47 -3.32 -0.22
CA GLU A 78 -5.38 -3.71 1.20
C GLU A 78 -6.44 -4.77 1.55
N ASP A 79 -7.65 -4.59 1.06
CA ASP A 79 -8.79 -5.49 1.31
C ASP A 79 -9.09 -6.31 0.05
N MET A 80 -8.89 -7.62 0.16
CA MET A 80 -9.06 -8.56 -0.95
C MET A 80 -10.52 -8.85 -1.27
N ASP A 81 -11.45 -8.56 -0.37
CA ASP A 81 -12.88 -8.76 -0.61
C ASP A 81 -13.45 -7.61 -1.45
N THR A 82 -13.11 -6.37 -1.11
CA THR A 82 -13.58 -5.16 -1.82
C THR A 82 -12.70 -4.76 -3.01
N ARG A 83 -11.40 -5.07 -2.95
CA ARG A 83 -10.40 -4.83 -3.99
C ARG A 83 -10.30 -3.39 -4.47
N HIS A 84 -10.52 -2.42 -3.58
CA HIS A 84 -10.41 -1.01 -3.95
C HIS A 84 -8.95 -0.59 -4.11
N PRO A 85 -8.52 -0.08 -5.28
CA PRO A 85 -7.13 0.27 -5.53
C PRO A 85 -6.70 1.51 -4.72
N LEU A 86 -5.46 1.46 -4.25
CA LEU A 86 -4.79 2.48 -3.45
C LEU A 86 -3.40 2.78 -4.02
N LEU A 87 -2.96 4.02 -3.81
CA LEU A 87 -1.61 4.52 -4.05
C LEU A 87 -0.94 4.84 -2.72
N TYR A 88 0.36 4.62 -2.68
CA TYR A 88 1.24 4.97 -1.55
C TYR A 88 2.38 5.83 -2.09
N PRO A 89 2.19 7.17 -2.20
CA PRO A 89 3.16 8.05 -2.82
C PRO A 89 4.55 7.99 -2.15
N ASP A 90 4.59 7.69 -0.86
CA ASP A 90 5.83 7.58 -0.08
C ASP A 90 6.62 6.30 -0.42
N LYS A 91 5.97 5.28 -1.02
CA LYS A 91 6.60 4.04 -1.50
C LYS A 91 6.94 4.11 -2.99
N ASN A 92 5.96 4.49 -3.81
CA ASN A 92 6.14 4.62 -5.25
C ASN A 92 5.14 5.65 -5.81
N PRO A 93 5.60 6.80 -6.32
CA PRO A 93 4.73 7.88 -6.74
C PRO A 93 4.03 7.60 -8.07
N CYS A 94 2.82 8.15 -8.22
CA CYS A 94 2.15 8.21 -9.52
C CYS A 94 2.87 9.19 -10.44
N ILE A 95 3.21 8.73 -11.65
CA ILE A 95 3.91 9.53 -12.65
C ILE A 95 2.98 10.39 -13.52
N GLN A 96 1.67 10.40 -13.24
CA GLN A 96 0.64 11.10 -14.05
C GLN A 96 0.81 10.88 -15.56
N CYS A 97 0.60 9.63 -15.99
CA CYS A 97 0.73 9.24 -17.39
C CYS A 97 -0.11 10.13 -18.30
N SER A 98 0.43 10.56 -19.44
CA SER A 98 -0.22 11.50 -20.38
C SER A 98 -1.60 11.07 -20.87
N ALA A 99 -1.84 9.76 -21.00
CA ALA A 99 -3.11 9.19 -21.45
C ALA A 99 -3.99 8.65 -20.30
N PHE A 100 -3.53 8.71 -19.05
CA PHE A 100 -4.22 8.13 -17.89
C PHE A 100 -4.85 6.75 -18.15
N PRO A 101 -4.04 5.72 -18.50
CA PRO A 101 -4.56 4.41 -18.86
C PRO A 101 -5.38 3.76 -17.73
N CYS A 102 -5.14 4.13 -16.47
CA CYS A 102 -5.98 3.74 -15.33
C CYS A 102 -7.42 4.24 -15.44
N ILE A 103 -7.64 5.47 -15.93
CA ILE A 103 -8.96 6.05 -16.17
C ILE A 103 -9.61 5.35 -17.37
N THR A 104 -8.90 5.25 -18.49
CA THR A 104 -9.42 4.62 -19.72
C THR A 104 -9.81 3.15 -19.52
N ALA A 105 -9.08 2.44 -18.67
CA ALA A 105 -9.35 1.02 -18.38
C ALA A 105 -10.50 0.80 -17.38
N CYS A 106 -11.09 1.84 -16.79
CA CYS A 106 -12.16 1.69 -15.81
C CYS A 106 -13.52 1.48 -16.51
N PRO A 107 -14.15 0.30 -16.42
CA PRO A 107 -15.38 0.02 -17.15
C PRO A 107 -16.62 0.65 -16.49
N THR A 108 -16.58 0.92 -15.18
CA THR A 108 -17.73 1.46 -14.44
C THR A 108 -17.73 2.99 -14.34
N GLY A 109 -16.63 3.64 -14.75
CA GLY A 109 -16.44 5.07 -14.54
C GLY A 109 -16.15 5.45 -13.09
N ALA A 110 -15.82 4.49 -12.20
CA ALA A 110 -15.30 4.78 -10.86
C ALA A 110 -14.01 5.61 -10.92
N LEU A 111 -13.22 5.41 -11.98
CA LEU A 111 -12.20 6.34 -12.44
C LEU A 111 -12.70 7.01 -13.72
N SER A 112 -12.81 8.33 -13.73
CA SER A 112 -13.33 9.10 -14.85
C SER A 112 -12.68 10.47 -14.94
N PHE A 113 -12.46 10.98 -16.16
CA PHE A 113 -11.99 12.35 -16.38
C PHE A 113 -12.96 13.41 -15.82
N ASN A 114 -14.24 13.07 -15.63
CA ASN A 114 -15.22 13.96 -15.00
C ASN A 114 -14.95 14.20 -13.50
N HIS A 115 -14.08 13.40 -12.88
CA HIS A 115 -13.68 13.54 -11.49
C HIS A 115 -12.30 14.20 -11.32
N GLY A 116 -11.69 14.65 -12.43
CA GLY A 116 -10.34 15.23 -12.45
C GLY A 116 -9.26 14.18 -12.69
N THR A 117 -8.00 14.59 -12.50
CA THR A 117 -6.80 13.75 -12.72
C THR A 117 -5.79 13.85 -11.57
N GLU A 118 -6.05 14.75 -10.63
CA GLU A 118 -5.34 14.91 -9.38
C GLU A 118 -5.44 13.68 -8.49
N LEU A 119 -4.40 13.48 -7.68
CA LEU A 119 -4.42 12.47 -6.64
C LEU A 119 -5.16 13.02 -5.43
N ARG A 120 -5.98 12.16 -4.81
CA ARG A 120 -6.83 12.54 -3.67
C ARG A 120 -6.50 11.65 -2.49
N GLU A 121 -6.24 12.27 -1.34
CA GLU A 121 -6.02 11.58 -0.07
C GLU A 121 -7.34 11.01 0.46
N ILE A 122 -7.24 9.91 1.21
CA ILE A 122 -8.37 9.12 1.74
C ILE A 122 -8.39 9.22 3.26
#